data_AF-C5K7A0-F1
#
_entry.id   AF-C5K7A0-F1
#
_cell.length_a   1.000
_cell.length_b   1.000
_cell.length_c   1.000
_cell.angle_alpha   90.00
_cell.angle_beta   90.00
_cell.angle_gamma   90.00
#
_symmetry.space_group_name_H-M   'P 1'
#
loop_
_entity.id
_entity.type
_entity.pdbx_description
1 polymer ?
#
loop_
_entity_poly.entity_id
_entity_poly.type
_entity_poly.pdbx_seq_one_letter_code
_entity_poly.pdbx_strand_id
1 'polypeptide(L)'
;MAFENFAPTLARIFHSLQTWLMPFKLPLNEDVHMLGRTYPPPVVDAKCSTAPPPEDSPLYRAYVDIILFTYRCAFEPIEGCVGPTSVSDKGWGCAIRATQMLLAQAVKMAGKDADDSVVLSLFLDSPQAPLSLHRMVKMGQEVLAKRPGTWFGPTSGGMVASRLVKAAHEEDEAARRAARVPFQCVAFDDGVLYKDQVEPLLLEEQGSLPVLVLLCVRLLYYLDPHLATQPALTDAKRIQEGTFIHQLKPHSLGWSRLNSSMCFGFMLRNRAELDDFTTWIRQGNGLDEEELTSGSERWLFEVLDKTPAYARPGGGGDAEDFSDPLDYSDGEDDDDDDALM
;
A
#
# COMPACT_ATOMS: atom_id res chain seq x y z
N MET A 1 -22.71 -18.01 -43.46
CA MET A 1 -21.38 -17.39 -43.58
C MET A 1 -21.29 -16.13 -42.72
N ALA A 2 -21.21 -16.31 -41.39
CA ALA A 2 -20.91 -15.24 -40.44
C ALA A 2 -20.46 -15.91 -39.12
N PHE A 3 -19.39 -16.69 -39.18
CA PHE A 3 -18.83 -17.37 -38.00
C PHE A 3 -17.29 -17.40 -37.97
N GLU A 4 -16.62 -16.53 -38.77
CA GLU A 4 -15.15 -16.57 -38.89
C GLU A 4 -14.41 -15.33 -38.37
N ASN A 5 -15.10 -14.28 -37.90
CA ASN A 5 -14.41 -13.03 -37.49
C ASN A 5 -14.37 -12.75 -35.97
N PHE A 6 -14.73 -13.70 -35.11
CA PHE A 6 -14.61 -13.53 -33.65
C PHE A 6 -13.41 -14.25 -33.02
N ALA A 7 -12.73 -15.13 -33.76
CA ALA A 7 -11.62 -15.93 -33.24
C ALA A 7 -10.37 -15.09 -32.87
N PRO A 8 -9.93 -14.06 -33.63
CA PRO A 8 -8.73 -13.29 -33.27
C PRO A 8 -8.95 -12.37 -32.07
N THR A 9 -10.16 -11.85 -31.91
CA THR A 9 -10.55 -10.96 -30.79
C THR A 9 -10.75 -11.78 -29.51
N LEU A 10 -11.35 -12.97 -29.60
CA LEU A 10 -11.41 -13.90 -28.47
C LEU A 10 -10.03 -14.48 -28.14
N ALA A 11 -9.15 -14.73 -29.12
CA ALA A 11 -7.78 -15.14 -28.86
C ALA A 11 -6.96 -14.03 -28.19
N ARG A 12 -7.17 -12.75 -28.52
CA ARG A 12 -6.55 -11.62 -27.81
C ARG A 12 -7.14 -11.39 -26.42
N ILE A 13 -8.44 -11.63 -26.22
CA ILE A 13 -9.09 -11.61 -24.91
C ILE A 13 -8.63 -12.80 -24.06
N PHE A 14 -8.48 -14.00 -24.65
CA PHE A 14 -7.91 -15.16 -23.98
C PHE A 14 -6.41 -15.02 -23.73
N HIS A 15 -5.64 -14.36 -24.61
CA HIS A 15 -4.23 -14.07 -24.39
C HIS A 15 -4.05 -12.96 -23.33
N SER A 16 -4.95 -11.98 -23.28
CA SER A 16 -5.05 -10.97 -22.22
C SER A 16 -5.52 -11.55 -20.88
N LEU A 17 -6.28 -12.65 -20.87
CA LEU A 17 -6.71 -13.35 -19.66
C LEU A 17 -5.69 -14.43 -19.22
N GLN A 18 -4.94 -15.03 -20.15
CA GLN A 18 -3.83 -15.96 -19.86
C GLN A 18 -2.56 -15.25 -19.38
N THR A 19 -2.37 -13.96 -19.70
CA THR A 19 -1.19 -13.18 -19.27
C THR A 19 -1.25 -12.68 -17.81
N TRP A 20 -2.38 -12.83 -17.13
CA TRP A 20 -2.53 -12.52 -15.70
C TRP A 20 -2.52 -13.73 -14.78
N LEU A 21 -2.24 -14.92 -15.33
CA LEU A 21 -1.89 -16.10 -14.56
C LEU A 21 -0.42 -16.42 -14.84
N MET A 22 0.49 -15.67 -14.22
CA MET A 22 1.79 -16.29 -13.97
C MET A 22 1.49 -17.53 -13.13
N PRO A 23 1.84 -18.75 -13.59
CA PRO A 23 1.66 -19.92 -12.77
C PRO A 23 2.45 -19.66 -11.49
N PHE A 24 1.71 -19.53 -10.39
CA PHE A 24 2.24 -19.46 -9.05
C PHE A 24 3.38 -20.48 -8.95
N LYS A 25 4.56 -20.06 -8.54
CA LYS A 25 5.65 -20.97 -8.21
C LYS A 25 5.99 -20.73 -6.75
N LEU A 26 5.61 -21.67 -5.89
CA LEU A 26 6.23 -21.73 -4.56
C LEU A 26 7.72 -21.93 -4.76
N PRO A 27 8.57 -21.13 -4.10
CA PRO A 27 9.97 -21.50 -3.97
C PRO A 27 10.00 -22.84 -3.23
N LEU A 28 10.41 -23.89 -3.95
CA LEU A 28 10.38 -25.26 -3.43
C LEU A 28 11.47 -25.51 -2.38
N ASN A 29 12.48 -24.64 -2.33
CA ASN A 29 13.72 -24.83 -1.58
C ASN A 29 14.14 -23.61 -0.74
N GLU A 30 13.31 -22.57 -0.67
CA GLU A 30 13.64 -21.34 0.06
C GLU A 30 12.54 -21.02 1.05
N ASP A 31 12.94 -20.41 2.16
CA ASP A 31 12.01 -19.91 3.15
C ASP A 31 11.12 -18.81 2.56
N VAL A 32 9.85 -18.83 2.94
CA VAL A 32 8.88 -17.82 2.56
C VAL A 32 8.74 -16.82 3.71
N HIS A 33 9.06 -15.56 3.46
CA HIS A 33 8.89 -14.49 4.43
C HIS A 33 7.59 -13.73 4.16
N MET A 34 6.71 -13.65 5.17
CA MET A 34 5.42 -12.98 5.06
C MET A 34 5.09 -12.27 6.37
N LEU A 35 4.86 -10.95 6.29
CA LEU A 35 4.45 -10.12 7.43
C LEU A 35 5.34 -10.29 8.68
N GLY A 36 6.66 -10.35 8.49
CA GLY A 36 7.65 -10.49 9.56
C GLY A 36 7.80 -11.91 10.12
N ARG A 37 7.18 -12.91 9.50
CA ARG A 37 7.34 -14.33 9.87
C ARG A 37 7.99 -15.12 8.74
N THR A 38 8.80 -16.08 9.12
CA THR A 38 9.45 -17.02 8.20
C THR A 38 8.71 -18.35 8.22
N TYR A 39 8.39 -18.86 7.05
CA TYR A 39 7.72 -20.14 6.84
C TYR A 39 8.64 -21.06 6.04
N PRO A 40 8.86 -22.30 6.49
CA PRO A 40 9.68 -23.23 5.73
C PRO A 40 9.03 -23.53 4.36
N PRO A 41 9.82 -23.88 3.34
CA PRO A 41 9.29 -24.25 2.04
C PRO A 41 8.28 -25.39 2.19
N PRO A 42 7.16 -25.34 1.45
CA PRO A 42 6.17 -26.41 1.51
C PRO A 42 6.81 -27.71 1.01
N VAL A 43 6.61 -28.80 1.77
CA VAL A 43 7.00 -30.15 1.36
C VAL A 43 6.02 -30.62 0.28
N VAL A 44 6.20 -30.13 -0.94
CA VAL A 44 5.46 -30.56 -2.12
C VAL A 44 6.30 -31.59 -2.86
N ASP A 45 5.67 -32.69 -3.32
CA ASP A 45 6.29 -33.60 -4.28
C ASP A 45 6.84 -32.77 -5.44
N ALA A 46 8.12 -32.95 -5.77
CA ALA A 46 8.96 -32.13 -6.66
C ALA A 46 8.41 -31.91 -8.10
N LYS A 47 7.20 -32.39 -8.40
CA LYS A 47 6.51 -32.30 -9.68
C LYS A 47 5.52 -31.13 -9.79
N CYS A 48 5.12 -30.45 -8.71
CA CYS A 48 4.09 -29.40 -8.80
C CYS A 48 4.38 -28.15 -7.94
N SER A 49 5.25 -27.26 -8.44
CA SER A 49 5.50 -25.91 -7.87
C SER A 49 4.27 -24.98 -7.96
N THR A 50 3.21 -25.39 -8.68
CA THR A 50 2.02 -24.57 -8.95
C THR A 50 0.81 -24.86 -8.09
N ALA A 51 0.88 -25.88 -7.23
CA ALA A 51 -0.16 -26.16 -6.26
C ALA A 51 -0.13 -25.11 -5.13
N PRO A 52 -1.29 -24.66 -4.60
CA PRO A 52 -1.30 -23.89 -3.36
C PRO A 52 -0.66 -24.69 -2.22
N PRO A 53 -0.10 -24.03 -1.19
CA PRO A 53 0.40 -24.74 -0.02
C PRO A 53 -0.75 -25.54 0.64
N PRO A 54 -0.46 -26.68 1.30
CA PRO A 54 -1.48 -27.50 1.95
C PRO A 54 -2.37 -26.67 2.90
N GLU A 55 -3.68 -26.90 2.90
CA GLU A 55 -4.63 -26.07 3.68
C GLU A 55 -4.37 -26.07 5.19
N ASP A 56 -3.77 -27.15 5.70
CA ASP A 56 -3.37 -27.33 7.08
C ASP A 56 -2.00 -26.69 7.41
N SER A 57 -1.26 -26.24 6.40
CA SER A 57 0.06 -25.64 6.59
C SER A 57 -0.03 -24.26 7.26
N PRO A 58 0.95 -23.90 8.12
CA PRO A 58 1.03 -22.56 8.72
C PRO A 58 1.10 -21.44 7.68
N LEU A 59 1.75 -21.69 6.53
CA LEU A 59 1.86 -20.75 5.42
C LEU A 59 0.49 -20.48 4.78
N TYR A 60 -0.28 -21.54 4.48
CA TYR A 60 -1.62 -21.38 3.92
C TYR A 60 -2.51 -20.59 4.86
N ARG A 61 -2.55 -20.97 6.15
CA ARG A 61 -3.36 -20.28 7.16
C ARG A 61 -3.02 -18.80 7.27
N ALA A 62 -1.73 -18.47 7.33
CA ALA A 62 -1.29 -17.09 7.42
C ALA A 62 -1.61 -16.27 6.15
N TYR A 63 -1.65 -16.93 5.01
CA TYR A 63 -1.94 -16.29 3.73
C TYR A 63 -3.45 -16.04 3.53
N VAL A 64 -4.30 -17.02 3.85
CA VAL A 64 -5.77 -16.85 3.76
C VAL A 64 -6.34 -15.95 4.86
N ASP A 65 -5.60 -15.74 5.95
CA ASP A 65 -5.95 -14.80 7.01
C ASP A 65 -5.85 -13.32 6.57
N ILE A 66 -5.15 -13.03 5.45
CA ILE A 66 -5.05 -11.67 4.93
C ILE A 66 -6.37 -11.29 4.23
N ILE A 67 -7.00 -10.23 4.71
CA ILE A 67 -8.25 -9.71 4.13
C ILE A 67 -7.96 -9.07 2.77
N LEU A 68 -8.57 -9.63 1.72
CA LEU A 68 -8.50 -9.11 0.36
C LEU A 68 -9.66 -8.16 0.07
N PHE A 69 -9.35 -6.91 -0.30
CA PHE A 69 -10.31 -5.99 -0.89
C PHE A 69 -10.13 -5.96 -2.41
N THR A 70 -11.22 -6.19 -3.14
CA THR A 70 -11.26 -6.08 -4.61
C THR A 70 -12.10 -4.89 -5.04
N TYR A 71 -12.18 -4.64 -6.35
CA TYR A 71 -13.17 -3.72 -6.89
C TYR A 71 -14.58 -4.06 -6.43
N ARG A 72 -15.39 -3.03 -6.23
CA ARG A 72 -16.81 -3.11 -5.89
C ARG A 72 -17.65 -2.24 -6.82
N CYS A 73 -18.93 -2.55 -6.90
CA CYS A 73 -19.90 -1.74 -7.63
C CYS A 73 -21.26 -1.68 -6.90
N ALA A 74 -22.10 -0.75 -7.33
CA ALA A 74 -23.41 -0.46 -6.73
C ALA A 74 -23.33 0.01 -5.27
N PHE A 75 -22.24 0.70 -4.90
CA PHE A 75 -22.16 1.46 -3.65
C PHE A 75 -22.84 2.83 -3.78
N GLU A 76 -23.07 3.51 -2.66
CA GLU A 76 -23.61 4.88 -2.64
C GLU A 76 -22.75 5.82 -3.51
N PRO A 77 -23.33 6.74 -4.31
CA PRO A 77 -22.53 7.59 -5.19
C PRO A 77 -21.42 8.37 -4.46
N ILE A 78 -20.18 8.28 -4.95
CA ILE A 78 -19.05 9.08 -4.47
C ILE A 78 -19.16 10.49 -5.06
N GLU A 79 -19.18 11.50 -4.19
CA GLU A 79 -19.24 12.90 -4.59
C GLU A 79 -18.06 13.29 -5.49
N GLY A 80 -18.35 14.07 -6.54
CA GLY A 80 -17.35 14.52 -7.52
C GLY A 80 -16.94 13.49 -8.58
N CYS A 81 -17.32 12.21 -8.44
CA CYS A 81 -17.18 11.23 -9.52
C CYS A 81 -18.28 11.41 -10.58
N VAL A 82 -18.01 10.99 -11.83
CA VAL A 82 -18.95 11.12 -12.95
C VAL A 82 -19.30 9.78 -13.59
N GLY A 83 -20.56 9.63 -14.00
CA GLY A 83 -21.04 8.43 -14.69
C GLY A 83 -20.80 7.15 -13.88
N PRO A 84 -20.36 6.04 -14.51
CA PRO A 84 -20.17 4.75 -13.84
C PRO A 84 -19.15 4.78 -12.69
N THR A 85 -18.20 5.72 -12.69
CA THR A 85 -17.17 5.85 -11.64
C THR A 85 -17.74 6.31 -10.29
N SER A 86 -18.93 6.90 -10.30
CA SER A 86 -19.60 7.32 -9.06
C SER A 86 -20.09 6.16 -8.20
N VAL A 87 -20.38 5.01 -8.80
CA VAL A 87 -20.96 3.83 -8.14
C VAL A 87 -20.14 2.55 -8.34
N SER A 88 -18.92 2.68 -8.86
CA SER A 88 -17.99 1.57 -9.10
C SER A 88 -16.56 2.06 -9.10
N ASP A 89 -15.67 1.34 -8.40
CA ASP A 89 -14.24 1.64 -8.38
C ASP A 89 -13.42 0.84 -9.40
N LYS A 90 -14.11 0.04 -10.21
CA LYS A 90 -13.48 -0.73 -11.29
C LYS A 90 -12.74 0.19 -12.25
N GLY A 91 -11.45 -0.09 -12.43
CA GLY A 91 -10.58 0.62 -13.37
C GLY A 91 -9.87 1.86 -12.80
N TRP A 92 -10.12 2.24 -11.54
CA TRP A 92 -9.43 3.37 -10.92
C TRP A 92 -9.10 3.19 -9.43
N GLY A 93 -9.85 2.36 -8.70
CA GLY A 93 -9.73 2.21 -7.24
C GLY A 93 -8.66 1.25 -6.74
N CYS A 94 -7.88 0.58 -7.59
CA CYS A 94 -7.02 -0.54 -7.18
C CYS A 94 -6.01 -0.18 -6.08
N ALA A 95 -5.35 0.97 -6.22
CA ALA A 95 -4.40 1.43 -5.22
C ALA A 95 -5.06 1.80 -3.88
N ILE A 96 -6.32 2.26 -3.93
CA ILE A 96 -7.10 2.53 -2.72
C ILE A 96 -7.45 1.20 -2.04
N ARG A 97 -7.89 0.19 -2.80
CA ARG A 97 -8.12 -1.17 -2.28
C ARG A 97 -6.86 -1.78 -1.68
N ALA A 98 -5.71 -1.62 -2.32
CA ALA A 98 -4.42 -2.04 -1.77
C ALA A 98 -4.09 -1.33 -0.45
N THR A 99 -4.39 -0.05 -0.35
CA THR A 99 -4.23 0.72 0.90
C THR A 99 -5.21 0.23 1.98
N GLN A 100 -6.45 -0.12 1.63
CA GLN A 100 -7.40 -0.73 2.56
C GLN A 100 -6.91 -2.10 3.08
N MET A 101 -6.28 -2.93 2.23
CA MET A 101 -5.70 -4.20 2.66
C MET A 101 -4.58 -3.99 3.67
N LEU A 102 -3.70 -3.00 3.42
CA LEU A 102 -2.64 -2.62 4.35
C LEU A 102 -3.21 -2.18 5.71
N LEU A 103 -4.23 -1.32 5.70
CA LEU A 103 -4.89 -0.83 6.91
C LEU A 103 -5.63 -1.95 7.66
N ALA A 104 -6.33 -2.84 6.96
CA ALA A 104 -7.00 -3.98 7.60
C ALA A 104 -6.00 -4.93 8.26
N GLN A 105 -4.86 -5.18 7.62
CA GLN A 105 -3.79 -5.95 8.25
C GLN A 105 -3.25 -5.25 9.50
N ALA A 106 -3.11 -3.92 9.47
CA ALA A 106 -2.75 -3.14 10.65
C ALA A 106 -3.80 -3.26 11.78
N VAL A 107 -5.10 -3.28 11.47
CA VAL A 107 -6.17 -3.54 12.45
C VAL A 107 -5.96 -4.91 13.11
N LYS A 108 -5.74 -5.96 12.31
CA LYS A 108 -5.53 -7.34 12.81
C LYS A 108 -4.28 -7.44 13.69
N MET A 109 -3.19 -6.77 13.32
CA MET A 109 -1.94 -6.78 14.08
C MET A 109 -2.03 -5.98 15.39
N ALA A 110 -2.75 -4.85 15.38
CA ALA A 110 -2.92 -4.01 16.56
C ALA A 110 -3.93 -4.59 17.57
N GLY A 111 -5.02 -5.17 17.06
CA GLY A 111 -6.16 -5.60 17.86
C GLY A 111 -6.18 -7.07 18.25
N LYS A 112 -5.03 -7.79 18.27
CA LYS A 112 -4.85 -9.24 18.56
C LYS A 112 -6.18 -10.01 18.71
N ASP A 113 -6.56 -10.74 17.66
CA ASP A 113 -7.78 -11.57 17.57
C ASP A 113 -9.09 -10.81 17.25
N ALA A 114 -9.00 -9.62 16.64
CA ALA A 114 -10.19 -8.95 16.11
C ALA A 114 -10.86 -9.82 15.03
N ASP A 115 -12.11 -10.20 15.28
CA ASP A 115 -12.94 -10.94 14.34
C ASP A 115 -13.03 -10.20 12.99
N ASP A 116 -12.93 -10.94 11.88
CA ASP A 116 -12.89 -10.34 10.55
C ASP A 116 -14.11 -9.44 10.31
N SER A 117 -15.29 -9.77 10.85
CA SER A 117 -16.48 -8.90 10.69
C SER A 117 -16.31 -7.53 11.34
N VAL A 118 -15.60 -7.46 12.47
CA VAL A 118 -15.27 -6.19 13.15
C VAL A 118 -14.29 -5.40 12.29
N VAL A 119 -13.24 -6.05 11.78
CA VAL A 119 -12.26 -5.40 10.90
C VAL A 119 -12.96 -4.83 9.67
N LEU A 120 -13.76 -5.65 9.00
CA LEU A 120 -14.47 -5.31 7.76
C LEU A 120 -15.51 -4.20 7.94
N SER A 121 -16.13 -4.10 9.12
CA SER A 121 -17.07 -3.00 9.43
C SER A 121 -16.42 -1.61 9.32
N LEU A 122 -15.10 -1.51 9.47
CA LEU A 122 -14.35 -0.27 9.29
C LEU A 122 -14.24 0.15 7.82
N PHE A 123 -14.36 -0.79 6.89
CA PHE A 123 -14.06 -0.64 5.46
C PHE A 123 -15.28 -0.81 4.55
N LEU A 124 -16.51 -0.79 5.09
CA LEU A 124 -17.73 -0.87 4.28
C LEU A 124 -17.69 0.16 3.14
N ASP A 125 -18.27 -0.17 1.98
CA ASP A 125 -18.37 0.74 0.83
C ASP A 125 -19.48 1.78 1.05
N SER A 126 -19.41 2.48 2.17
CA SER A 126 -20.39 3.44 2.66
C SER A 126 -19.65 4.65 3.24
N PRO A 127 -20.17 5.88 3.03
CA PRO A 127 -19.53 7.09 3.57
C PRO A 127 -19.52 7.16 5.10
N GLN A 128 -20.31 6.32 5.77
CA GLN A 128 -20.36 6.23 7.22
C GLN A 128 -19.22 5.40 7.82
N ALA A 129 -18.66 4.42 7.07
CA ALA A 129 -17.56 3.62 7.57
C ALA A 129 -16.24 4.42 7.58
N PRO A 130 -15.45 4.36 8.66
CA PRO A 130 -14.34 5.29 8.91
C PRO A 130 -13.19 5.16 7.91
N LEU A 131 -12.95 3.95 7.38
CA LEU A 131 -11.89 3.63 6.43
C LEU A 131 -12.45 3.23 5.05
N SER A 132 -13.64 3.70 4.72
CA SER A 132 -14.31 3.41 3.45
C SER A 132 -13.61 4.02 2.24
N LEU A 133 -13.89 3.45 1.06
CA LEU A 133 -13.47 4.01 -0.22
C LEU A 133 -13.91 5.48 -0.35
N HIS A 134 -15.15 5.80 0.03
CA HIS A 134 -15.72 7.15 -0.03
C HIS A 134 -14.88 8.15 0.76
N ARG A 135 -14.55 7.82 2.01
CA ARG A 135 -13.77 8.71 2.87
C ARG A 135 -12.32 8.81 2.41
N MET A 136 -11.73 7.74 1.88
CA MET A 136 -10.40 7.81 1.26
C MET A 136 -10.36 8.73 0.04
N VAL A 137 -11.38 8.66 -0.83
CA VAL A 137 -11.48 9.56 -2.00
C VAL A 137 -11.66 11.02 -1.57
N LYS A 138 -12.58 11.28 -0.64
CA LYS A 138 -12.81 12.62 -0.09
C LYS A 138 -11.54 13.19 0.54
N MET A 139 -10.86 12.41 1.38
CA MET A 139 -9.61 12.81 2.01
C MET A 139 -8.51 13.09 0.98
N GLY A 140 -8.39 12.26 -0.07
CA GLY A 140 -7.45 12.52 -1.17
C GLY A 140 -7.74 13.80 -1.95
N GLN A 141 -9.01 14.17 -2.09
CA GLN A 141 -9.40 15.45 -2.67
C GLN A 141 -9.01 16.62 -1.76
N GLU A 142 -9.28 16.51 -0.46
CA GLU A 142 -9.03 17.59 0.51
C GLU A 142 -7.54 17.83 0.76
N VAL A 143 -6.75 16.77 0.93
CA VAL A 143 -5.34 16.90 1.37
C VAL A 143 -4.33 16.85 0.21
N LEU A 144 -4.69 16.26 -0.93
CA LEU A 144 -3.80 16.10 -2.09
C LEU A 144 -4.35 16.73 -3.39
N ALA A 145 -5.49 17.43 -3.34
CA ALA A 145 -6.18 17.96 -4.51
C ALA A 145 -6.45 16.90 -5.61
N LYS A 146 -6.54 15.62 -5.24
CA LYS A 146 -6.82 14.55 -6.20
C LYS A 146 -8.28 14.55 -6.61
N ARG A 147 -8.52 14.44 -7.91
CA ARG A 147 -9.88 14.38 -8.44
C ARG A 147 -10.53 13.03 -8.10
N PRO A 148 -11.77 13.00 -7.60
CA PRO A 148 -12.51 11.75 -7.43
C PRO A 148 -12.57 10.93 -8.73
N GLY A 149 -12.47 9.60 -8.61
CA GLY A 149 -12.45 8.70 -9.76
C GLY A 149 -11.08 8.56 -10.43
N THR A 150 -10.02 9.16 -9.87
CA THR A 150 -8.64 9.04 -10.39
C THR A 150 -7.78 8.09 -9.56
N TRP A 151 -6.69 7.63 -10.17
CA TRP A 151 -5.79 6.65 -9.58
C TRP A 151 -4.92 7.23 -8.45
N PHE A 152 -4.73 6.43 -7.40
CA PHE A 152 -3.79 6.72 -6.32
C PHE A 152 -2.45 6.05 -6.61
N GLY A 153 -1.35 6.78 -6.37
CA GLY A 153 -0.05 6.14 -6.22
C GLY A 153 0.12 5.71 -4.76
N PRO A 154 1.09 4.84 -4.44
CA PRO A 154 1.37 4.40 -3.07
C PRO A 154 1.60 5.55 -2.08
N THR A 155 2.35 6.59 -2.46
CA THR A 155 2.52 7.80 -1.64
C THR A 155 1.18 8.48 -1.34
N SER A 156 0.32 8.65 -2.35
CA SER A 156 -1.01 9.23 -2.14
C SER A 156 -1.85 8.36 -1.21
N GLY A 157 -1.80 7.04 -1.37
CA GLY A 157 -2.47 6.07 -0.51
C GLY A 157 -2.01 6.18 0.94
N GLY A 158 -0.69 6.18 1.18
CA GLY A 158 -0.11 6.29 2.53
C GLY A 158 -0.45 7.62 3.21
N MET A 159 -0.30 8.74 2.50
CA MET A 159 -0.63 10.07 3.03
C MET A 159 -2.12 10.20 3.36
N VAL A 160 -3.00 9.72 2.48
CA VAL A 160 -4.45 9.70 2.73
C VAL A 160 -4.79 8.78 3.90
N ALA A 161 -4.17 7.61 4.00
CA ALA A 161 -4.39 6.67 5.09
C ALA A 161 -4.03 7.27 6.45
N SER A 162 -2.86 7.92 6.56
CA SER A 162 -2.44 8.59 7.80
C SER A 162 -3.42 9.68 8.22
N ARG A 163 -3.81 10.56 7.28
CA ARG A 163 -4.78 11.64 7.55
C ARG A 163 -6.18 11.12 7.89
N LEU A 164 -6.62 10.06 7.23
CA LEU A 164 -7.92 9.46 7.46
C LEU A 164 -8.01 8.78 8.83
N VAL A 165 -6.96 8.07 9.25
CA VAL A 165 -6.89 7.47 10.60
C VAL A 165 -6.90 8.57 11.67
N LYS A 166 -6.13 9.65 11.47
CA LYS A 166 -6.15 10.80 12.38
C LYS A 166 -7.55 11.41 12.49
N ALA A 167 -8.21 11.68 11.36
CA ALA A 167 -9.56 12.23 11.34
C ALA A 167 -10.57 11.31 12.06
N ALA A 168 -10.45 9.98 11.88
CA ALA A 168 -11.31 9.01 12.55
C ALA A 168 -11.15 9.02 14.08
N HIS A 169 -9.98 9.39 14.61
CA HIS A 169 -9.75 9.55 16.05
C HIS A 169 -10.27 10.88 16.62
N GLU A 170 -10.38 11.91 15.76
CA GLU A 170 -10.86 13.25 16.11
C GLU A 170 -12.40 13.37 16.05
N GLU A 171 -13.11 12.35 15.56
CA GLU A 171 -14.58 12.30 15.53
C GLU A 171 -15.22 12.17 16.93
N ASP A 172 -16.42 12.73 17.10
CA ASP A 172 -17.18 12.83 18.37
C ASP A 172 -17.33 11.45 19.08
N GLU A 173 -17.39 11.44 20.41
CA GLU A 173 -17.43 10.26 21.28
C GLU A 173 -18.56 9.28 20.96
N ALA A 174 -19.68 9.76 20.38
CA ALA A 174 -20.77 8.91 19.91
C ALA A 174 -20.40 8.13 18.62
N ALA A 175 -19.65 8.74 17.70
CA ALA A 175 -19.13 8.11 16.50
C ALA A 175 -17.93 7.19 16.84
N ARG A 176 -17.08 7.62 17.79
CA ARG A 176 -15.92 6.88 18.30
C ARG A 176 -16.25 5.51 18.88
N ARG A 177 -17.46 5.36 19.46
CA ARG A 177 -17.94 4.12 20.09
C ARG A 177 -18.42 3.05 19.10
N ALA A 178 -18.74 3.43 17.86
CA ALA A 178 -19.30 2.52 16.86
C ALA A 178 -18.24 1.73 16.08
N ALA A 179 -17.00 2.24 16.00
CA ALA A 179 -15.93 1.67 15.19
C ALA A 179 -14.56 2.30 15.53
N ARG A 180 -13.88 1.79 16.58
CA ARG A 180 -12.56 2.32 16.99
C ARG A 180 -11.45 1.74 16.11
N VAL A 181 -10.75 2.58 15.35
CA VAL A 181 -9.49 2.18 14.70
C VAL A 181 -8.47 1.89 15.81
N PRO A 182 -7.89 0.68 15.90
CA PRO A 182 -7.10 0.30 17.08
C PRO A 182 -5.63 0.72 16.99
N PHE A 183 -5.27 1.69 16.15
CA PHE A 183 -3.90 2.16 15.95
C PHE A 183 -3.86 3.64 15.54
N GLN A 184 -2.74 4.30 15.79
CA GLN A 184 -2.36 5.59 15.19
C GLN A 184 -1.60 5.34 13.88
N CYS A 185 -1.55 6.32 12.97
CA CYS A 185 -0.89 6.14 11.67
C CYS A 185 -0.11 7.39 11.24
N VAL A 186 1.15 7.21 10.83
CA VAL A 186 2.02 8.26 10.31
C VAL A 186 2.68 7.79 9.00
N ALA A 187 2.72 8.68 8.01
CA ALA A 187 3.31 8.39 6.71
C ALA A 187 4.46 9.35 6.39
N PHE A 188 5.52 8.83 5.81
CA PHE A 188 6.68 9.59 5.33
C PHE A 188 6.86 9.33 3.83
N ASP A 189 6.87 10.42 3.04
CA ASP A 189 6.93 10.40 1.58
C ASP A 189 8.33 10.62 1.01
N ASP A 190 9.27 11.06 1.84
CA ASP A 190 10.70 11.16 1.54
C ASP A 190 11.48 9.86 1.85
N GLY A 191 10.80 8.84 2.37
CA GLY A 191 11.42 7.57 2.77
C GLY A 191 12.24 7.66 4.05
N VAL A 192 12.11 8.74 4.83
CA VAL A 192 12.83 8.96 6.08
C VAL A 192 11.87 8.90 7.25
N LEU A 193 12.17 8.05 8.24
CA LEU A 193 11.41 8.01 9.50
C LEU A 193 11.97 9.07 10.46
N TYR A 194 11.12 9.99 10.91
CA TYR A 194 11.46 10.99 11.93
C TYR A 194 10.94 10.59 13.31
N LYS A 195 11.84 10.28 14.25
CA LYS A 195 11.45 9.79 15.58
C LYS A 195 10.60 10.79 16.37
N ASP A 196 10.90 12.08 16.24
CA ASP A 196 10.15 13.16 16.91
C ASP A 196 8.68 13.26 16.45
N GLN A 197 8.32 12.67 15.30
CA GLN A 197 6.94 12.56 14.84
C GLN A 197 6.24 11.27 15.30
N VAL A 198 6.99 10.20 15.56
CA VAL A 198 6.46 8.90 16.01
C VAL A 198 6.33 8.83 17.54
N GLU A 199 7.32 9.35 18.26
CA GLU A 199 7.40 9.30 19.73
C GLU A 199 6.17 9.86 20.44
N PRO A 200 5.65 11.05 20.07
CA PRO A 200 4.47 11.60 20.72
C PRO A 200 3.23 10.70 20.54
N LEU A 201 3.10 10.02 19.39
CA LEU A 201 1.97 9.13 19.09
C LEU A 201 1.99 7.85 19.95
N LEU A 202 3.16 7.45 20.45
CA LEU A 202 3.32 6.31 21.38
C LEU A 202 3.11 6.69 22.85
N LEU A 203 3.12 7.98 23.19
CA LEU A 203 3.13 8.49 24.56
C LEU A 203 1.78 9.05 25.04
N GLU A 204 0.73 9.06 24.22
CA GLU A 204 -0.58 9.59 24.61
C GLU A 204 -1.14 8.90 25.88
N GLU A 205 -1.40 9.70 26.93
CA GLU A 205 -1.73 9.27 28.30
C GLU A 205 -3.04 8.48 28.44
N GLN A 206 -3.84 8.33 27.38
CA GLN A 206 -5.09 7.57 27.38
C GLN A 206 -4.97 6.26 26.58
N GLY A 207 -3.98 5.45 26.94
CA GLY A 207 -3.75 4.12 26.42
C GLY A 207 -3.01 4.13 25.08
N SER A 208 -1.68 3.97 25.15
CA SER A 208 -0.76 3.86 24.01
C SER A 208 -1.28 2.90 22.93
N LEU A 209 -1.91 3.43 21.89
CA LEU A 209 -2.26 2.67 20.71
C LEU A 209 -0.98 2.36 19.91
N PRO A 210 -0.88 1.18 19.27
CA PRO A 210 0.19 0.91 18.31
C PRO A 210 0.23 1.97 17.19
N VAL A 211 1.41 2.23 16.64
CA VAL A 211 1.59 3.17 15.52
C VAL A 211 1.95 2.39 14.26
N LEU A 212 1.11 2.53 13.23
CA LEU A 212 1.42 2.13 11.86
C LEU A 212 2.27 3.22 11.21
N VAL A 213 3.52 2.88 10.86
CA VAL A 213 4.42 3.75 10.12
C VAL A 213 4.44 3.35 8.65
N LEU A 214 4.12 4.28 7.76
CA LEU A 214 4.10 4.07 6.32
C LEU A 214 5.31 4.76 5.66
N LEU A 215 6.28 3.97 5.20
CA LEU A 215 7.46 4.44 4.47
C LEU A 215 7.26 4.25 2.96
N CYS A 216 7.08 5.33 2.23
CA CYS A 216 6.82 5.29 0.80
C CYS A 216 8.14 5.12 0.02
N VAL A 217 8.56 3.88 -0.26
CA VAL A 217 9.82 3.57 -0.98
C VAL A 217 9.63 2.46 -2.03
N ARG A 218 10.65 1.68 -2.44
CA ARG A 218 10.55 0.71 -3.57
C ARG A 218 10.89 -0.76 -3.15
N LEU A 219 9.96 -1.76 -3.10
CA LEU A 219 10.04 -3.22 -3.56
C LEU A 219 9.05 -4.24 -2.82
N LEU A 220 8.37 -5.29 -3.44
CA LEU A 220 7.80 -6.61 -2.93
C LEU A 220 6.67 -7.43 -3.70
N TYR A 221 6.35 -8.64 -3.16
CA TYR A 221 5.14 -9.52 -3.36
C TYR A 221 3.81 -8.82 -3.02
N TYR A 222 2.69 -9.24 -3.62
CA TYR A 222 1.44 -8.45 -3.59
C TYR A 222 0.13 -9.25 -3.60
N LEU A 223 -0.92 -8.62 -3.10
CA LEU A 223 -2.32 -9.00 -3.32
C LEU A 223 -2.91 -8.21 -4.48
N ASP A 224 -3.71 -8.86 -5.31
CA ASP A 224 -4.23 -8.26 -6.54
C ASP A 224 -5.71 -7.87 -6.42
N PRO A 225 -6.05 -6.57 -6.36
CA PRO A 225 -7.45 -6.13 -6.28
C PRO A 225 -8.22 -6.30 -7.61
N HIS A 226 -7.55 -6.66 -8.71
CA HIS A 226 -8.15 -6.81 -10.04
C HIS A 226 -8.82 -8.17 -10.28
N LEU A 227 -8.79 -9.06 -9.29
CA LEU A 227 -9.30 -10.44 -9.41
C LEU A 227 -10.81 -10.50 -9.72
N ALA A 228 -11.60 -9.62 -9.13
CA ALA A 228 -13.04 -9.57 -9.33
C ALA A 228 -13.62 -8.19 -9.04
N THR A 229 -14.80 -7.90 -9.61
CA THR A 229 -15.65 -6.79 -9.16
C THR A 229 -16.83 -7.40 -8.41
N GLN A 230 -16.91 -7.14 -7.10
CA GLN A 230 -17.94 -7.70 -6.23
C GLN A 230 -19.05 -6.67 -5.94
N PRO A 231 -20.25 -7.07 -5.48
CA PRO A 231 -21.25 -6.11 -5.01
C PRO A 231 -20.76 -5.33 -3.79
N ALA A 232 -21.15 -4.06 -3.65
CA ALA A 232 -20.79 -3.23 -2.49
C ALA A 232 -21.07 -3.90 -1.14
N LEU A 233 -20.12 -3.82 -0.22
CA LEU A 233 -20.29 -4.27 1.15
C LEU A 233 -20.86 -3.12 1.99
N THR A 234 -22.18 -3.06 2.15
CA THR A 234 -22.86 -1.90 2.77
C THR A 234 -23.43 -2.17 4.17
N ASP A 235 -23.53 -3.43 4.59
CA ASP A 235 -24.12 -3.81 5.88
C ASP A 235 -23.27 -4.86 6.58
N ALA A 236 -22.72 -4.49 7.74
CA ALA A 236 -21.91 -5.37 8.57
C ALA A 236 -22.67 -6.64 9.00
N LYS A 237 -24.00 -6.59 9.15
CA LYS A 237 -24.82 -7.76 9.52
C LYS A 237 -24.89 -8.83 8.43
N ARG A 238 -24.51 -8.48 7.20
CA ARG A 238 -24.50 -9.39 6.05
C ARG A 238 -23.13 -10.03 5.84
N ILE A 239 -22.14 -9.74 6.69
CA ILE A 239 -20.83 -10.40 6.67
C ILE A 239 -20.99 -11.84 7.14
N GLN A 240 -20.81 -12.77 6.21
CA GLN A 240 -20.83 -14.21 6.40
C GLN A 240 -19.61 -14.86 5.71
N GLU A 241 -19.38 -16.14 5.97
CA GLU A 241 -18.37 -16.92 5.26
C GLU A 241 -18.64 -16.89 3.74
N GLY A 242 -17.64 -16.47 2.95
CA GLY A 242 -17.77 -16.25 1.49
C GLY A 242 -18.16 -14.82 1.05
N THR A 243 -18.35 -13.87 1.97
CA THR A 243 -18.56 -12.43 1.63
C THR A 243 -17.32 -11.80 0.98
N PHE A 244 -16.16 -12.41 1.19
CA PHE A 244 -14.88 -12.00 0.67
C PHE A 244 -14.24 -13.16 -0.07
N ILE A 245 -13.47 -12.82 -1.08
CA ILE A 245 -12.67 -13.78 -1.82
C ILE A 245 -11.34 -13.85 -1.09
N HIS A 246 -10.99 -15.01 -0.56
CA HIS A 246 -9.61 -15.24 -0.16
C HIS A 246 -8.80 -15.44 -1.45
N GLN A 247 -7.70 -14.70 -1.60
CA GLN A 247 -6.78 -15.02 -2.68
C GLN A 247 -6.13 -16.35 -2.30
N LEU A 248 -6.55 -17.48 -2.88
CA LEU A 248 -6.06 -18.82 -2.49
C LEU A 248 -4.67 -19.15 -3.06
N LYS A 249 -4.20 -18.36 -4.03
CA LYS A 249 -2.88 -18.50 -4.66
C LYS A 249 -2.11 -17.18 -4.54
N PRO A 250 -0.96 -17.16 -3.84
CA PRO A 250 -0.09 -15.99 -3.79
C PRO A 250 0.33 -15.55 -5.19
N HIS A 251 0.25 -14.25 -5.45
CA HIS A 251 0.86 -13.68 -6.65
C HIS A 251 2.29 -13.27 -6.33
N SER A 252 3.20 -13.62 -7.21
CA SER A 252 4.60 -13.19 -7.12
C SER A 252 4.94 -12.32 -8.32
N LEU A 253 5.78 -11.33 -8.09
CA LEU A 253 6.37 -10.51 -9.13
C LEU A 253 7.88 -10.52 -8.92
N GLY A 254 8.63 -10.81 -9.99
CA GLY A 254 10.09 -10.70 -9.92
C GLY A 254 10.50 -9.25 -9.67
N TRP A 255 11.56 -9.05 -8.88
CA TRP A 255 12.04 -7.72 -8.46
C TRP A 255 12.27 -6.75 -9.63
N SER A 256 12.78 -7.25 -10.76
CA SER A 256 13.03 -6.45 -11.97
C SER A 256 11.78 -5.94 -12.68
N ARG A 257 10.61 -6.51 -12.38
CA ARG A 257 9.33 -6.17 -13.02
C ARG A 257 8.46 -5.25 -12.17
N LEU A 258 8.94 -4.92 -10.97
CA LEU A 258 8.16 -4.18 -10.00
C LEU A 258 8.30 -2.68 -10.23
N ASN A 259 7.16 -1.97 -10.14
CA ASN A 259 7.16 -0.52 -10.34
C ASN A 259 7.91 0.16 -9.19
N SER A 260 8.84 1.05 -9.53
CA SER A 260 9.63 1.87 -8.59
C SER A 260 8.84 2.79 -7.62
N SER A 261 7.51 2.71 -7.55
CA SER A 261 6.70 3.47 -6.60
C SER A 261 5.92 2.49 -5.73
N MET A 262 6.22 2.43 -4.42
CA MET A 262 5.61 1.52 -3.44
C MET A 262 5.49 2.19 -2.06
N CYS A 263 4.85 1.50 -1.12
CA CYS A 263 4.68 1.94 0.26
C CYS A 263 4.80 0.73 1.19
N PHE A 264 5.66 0.84 2.19
CA PHE A 264 5.94 -0.17 3.20
C PHE A 264 5.24 0.21 4.49
N GLY A 265 4.58 -0.76 5.15
CA GLY A 265 3.96 -0.55 6.45
C GLY A 265 4.69 -1.33 7.53
N PHE A 266 5.07 -0.63 8.60
CA PHE A 266 5.65 -1.23 9.81
C PHE A 266 4.74 -0.94 10.99
N MET A 267 4.37 -1.97 11.76
CA MET A 267 3.57 -1.81 12.97
C MET A 267 4.49 -1.81 14.18
N LEU A 268 4.54 -0.70 14.92
CA LEU A 268 5.32 -0.56 16.14
C LEU A 268 4.38 -0.47 17.35
N ARG A 269 4.47 -1.43 18.26
CA ARG A 269 3.53 -1.55 19.39
C ARG A 269 3.96 -0.79 20.63
N ASN A 270 5.25 -0.51 20.77
CA ASN A 270 5.82 0.14 21.93
C ASN A 270 7.19 0.76 21.59
N ARG A 271 7.76 1.49 22.55
CA ARG A 271 9.07 2.13 22.40
C ARG A 271 10.22 1.16 22.15
N ALA A 272 10.21 0.00 22.81
CA ALA A 272 11.27 -0.99 22.63
C ALA A 272 11.31 -1.51 21.18
N GLU A 273 10.15 -1.74 20.56
CA GLU A 273 10.09 -2.14 19.14
C GLU A 273 10.59 -1.04 18.19
N LEU A 274 10.39 0.24 18.52
CA LEU A 274 10.95 1.35 17.76
C LEU A 274 12.49 1.42 17.91
N ASP A 275 13.03 1.13 19.09
CA ASP A 275 14.46 1.09 19.34
C ASP A 275 15.12 -0.12 18.62
N ASP A 276 14.47 -1.28 18.65
CA ASP A 276 14.88 -2.48 17.90
C ASP A 276 14.84 -2.21 16.40
N PHE A 277 13.75 -1.62 15.88
CA PHE A 277 13.63 -1.22 14.47
C PHE A 277 14.73 -0.24 14.07
N THR A 278 14.98 0.79 14.88
CA THR A 278 16.05 1.77 14.62
C THR A 278 17.41 1.10 14.54
N THR A 279 17.68 0.18 15.48
CA THR A 279 18.95 -0.57 15.52
C THR A 279 19.10 -1.41 14.27
N TRP A 280 18.04 -2.12 13.88
CA TRP A 280 18.01 -2.94 12.66
C TRP A 280 18.28 -2.11 11.39
N ILE A 281 17.66 -0.93 11.25
CA ILE A 281 17.93 -0.02 10.12
C ILE A 281 19.39 0.44 10.08
N ARG A 282 19.91 0.90 11.23
CA ARG A 282 21.27 1.44 11.32
C ARG A 282 22.36 0.39 11.11
N GLN A 283 22.06 -0.88 11.35
CA GLN A 283 23.01 -1.99 11.27
C GLN A 283 23.07 -2.69 9.92
N GLY A 284 22.32 -2.27 8.90
CA GLY A 284 22.37 -2.96 7.60
C GLY A 284 21.07 -3.58 7.14
N ASN A 285 19.94 -3.40 7.84
CA ASN A 285 18.72 -4.18 7.63
C ASN A 285 18.93 -5.71 7.74
N GLY A 286 20.01 -6.17 8.39
CA GLY A 286 20.34 -7.59 8.55
C GLY A 286 21.21 -8.20 7.44
N LEU A 287 21.93 -7.40 6.65
CA LEU A 287 22.94 -7.87 5.68
C LEU A 287 24.30 -8.15 6.35
N ASP A 288 25.06 -9.12 5.83
CA ASP A 288 26.37 -9.51 6.36
C ASP A 288 27.47 -8.47 6.04
N GLU A 289 28.51 -8.37 6.88
CA GLU A 289 29.62 -7.38 6.72
C GLU A 289 30.29 -7.45 5.33
N GLU A 290 30.29 -8.61 4.68
CA GLU A 290 30.85 -8.81 3.34
C GLU A 290 30.02 -8.10 2.26
N GLU A 291 28.70 -8.06 2.40
CA GLU A 291 27.78 -7.35 1.48
C GLU A 291 27.88 -5.82 1.66
N LEU A 292 28.16 -5.34 2.88
CA LEU A 292 28.35 -3.92 3.22
C LEU A 292 29.55 -3.27 2.50
N THR A 293 30.60 -4.03 2.17
CA THR A 293 31.87 -3.47 1.64
C THR A 293 31.91 -3.24 0.13
N SER A 294 30.87 -3.68 -0.60
CA SER A 294 30.83 -3.61 -2.07
C SER A 294 30.55 -2.22 -2.66
N GLY A 295 30.31 -1.20 -1.81
CA GLY A 295 30.33 0.22 -2.20
C GLY A 295 29.21 0.68 -3.15
N SER A 296 28.19 -0.14 -3.40
CA SER A 296 27.17 0.15 -4.43
C SER A 296 25.76 0.46 -3.92
N GLU A 297 25.47 0.35 -2.63
CA GLU A 297 24.08 0.41 -2.15
C GLU A 297 23.75 1.67 -1.34
N ARG A 298 22.73 2.39 -1.82
CA ARG A 298 22.02 3.40 -1.03
C ARG A 298 20.92 2.70 -0.25
N TRP A 299 20.84 2.98 1.05
CA TRP A 299 19.76 2.56 1.93
C TRP A 299 18.39 2.87 1.32
N LEU A 300 17.45 1.93 1.41
CA LEU A 300 16.08 2.17 0.92
C LEU A 300 15.34 3.19 1.79
N PHE A 301 15.67 3.25 3.08
CA PHE A 301 15.10 4.13 4.09
C PHE A 301 16.16 4.52 5.13
N GLU A 302 15.99 5.68 5.75
CA GLU A 302 16.86 6.21 6.81
C GLU A 302 16.03 6.56 8.06
N VAL A 303 16.64 6.47 9.24
CA VAL A 303 16.01 6.86 10.51
C VAL A 303 16.77 8.03 11.14
N LEU A 304 16.11 9.18 11.22
CA LEU A 304 16.64 10.40 11.84
C LEU A 304 15.96 10.68 13.18
N ASP A 305 16.74 11.16 14.16
CA ASP A 305 16.21 11.46 15.50
C ASP A 305 15.35 12.73 15.52
N LYS A 306 15.53 13.65 14.55
CA LYS A 306 14.80 14.92 14.47
C LYS A 306 14.43 15.27 13.03
N THR A 307 13.24 15.85 12.86
CA THR A 307 12.81 16.45 11.59
C THR A 307 13.66 17.70 11.27
N PRO A 308 14.30 17.79 10.08
CA PRO A 308 15.05 18.97 9.63
C PRO A 308 14.20 20.24 9.67
N ALA A 309 14.83 21.38 9.94
CA ALA A 309 14.13 22.65 10.14
C ALA A 309 13.24 23.04 8.94
N TYR A 310 13.71 22.82 7.71
CA TYR A 310 12.99 23.14 6.47
C TYR A 310 11.78 22.23 6.21
N ALA A 311 11.72 21.05 6.85
CA ALA A 311 10.66 20.06 6.67
C ALA A 311 9.57 20.15 7.75
N ARG A 312 9.69 21.09 8.70
CA ARG A 312 8.70 21.26 9.78
C ARG A 312 7.43 21.94 9.26
N PRO A 313 6.24 21.41 9.56
CA PRO A 313 4.98 22.08 9.20
C PRO A 313 4.91 23.47 9.83
N GLY A 314 4.83 24.53 9.00
CA GLY A 314 4.73 25.92 9.45
C GLY A 314 6.06 26.67 9.67
N GLY A 315 7.20 26.05 9.37
CA GLY A 315 8.52 26.70 9.43
C GLY A 315 8.80 27.51 8.17
N GLY A 316 8.32 28.75 8.11
CA GLY A 316 8.92 29.77 7.25
C GLY A 316 10.35 30.03 7.72
N GLY A 317 11.32 29.33 7.13
CA GLY A 317 12.70 29.77 7.08
C GLY A 317 12.84 30.57 5.79
N ASP A 318 13.38 31.77 5.91
CA ASP A 318 13.55 32.75 4.83
C ASP A 318 13.98 32.06 3.53
N ALA A 319 13.21 32.29 2.47
CA ALA A 319 13.65 31.99 1.11
C ALA A 319 14.92 32.81 0.87
N GLU A 320 16.09 32.22 1.10
CA GLU A 320 17.28 32.70 0.42
C GLU A 320 17.02 32.51 -1.07
N ASP A 321 16.82 33.67 -1.68
CA ASP A 321 16.61 33.96 -3.08
C ASP A 321 17.67 33.25 -3.93
N PHE A 322 17.38 32.03 -4.39
CA PHE A 322 18.07 31.43 -5.53
C PHE A 322 17.46 31.99 -6.82
N SER A 323 17.55 33.31 -6.99
CA SER A 323 17.55 33.93 -8.31
C SER A 323 18.98 33.91 -8.83
N ASP A 324 19.45 32.72 -9.21
CA ASP A 324 20.60 32.63 -10.12
C ASP A 324 20.01 32.57 -11.55
N PRO A 325 20.17 33.61 -12.37
CA PRO A 325 19.65 33.60 -13.73
C PRO A 325 20.40 32.52 -14.50
N LEU A 326 19.69 31.49 -14.95
CA LEU A 326 20.20 30.61 -15.99
C LEU A 326 20.41 31.48 -17.23
N ASP A 327 21.67 31.82 -17.47
CA ASP A 327 22.20 32.45 -18.66
C ASP A 327 21.87 31.55 -19.86
N TYR A 328 20.73 31.83 -20.49
CA TYR A 328 20.48 31.41 -21.86
C TYR A 328 21.34 32.28 -22.75
N SER A 329 22.63 31.94 -22.84
CA SER A 329 23.46 32.41 -23.94
C SER A 329 22.89 31.79 -25.21
N ASP A 330 22.09 32.56 -25.93
CA ASP A 330 21.77 32.32 -27.33
C ASP A 330 23.10 32.13 -28.07
N GLY A 331 23.39 30.88 -28.43
CA GLY A 331 24.46 30.57 -29.36
C GLY A 331 24.04 31.08 -30.72
N GLU A 332 24.57 32.23 -31.10
CA GLU A 332 24.57 32.76 -32.46
C GLU A 332 25.17 31.69 -33.39
N ASP A 333 24.31 31.08 -34.22
CA ASP A 333 24.73 30.37 -35.42
C ASP A 333 25.18 31.44 -36.44
N ASP A 334 26.46 31.79 -36.38
CA ASP A 334 27.12 32.49 -37.48
C ASP A 334 27.90 31.48 -38.34
N ASP A 335 27.53 31.51 -39.62
CA ASP A 335 28.19 30.87 -40.74
C ASP A 335 29.71 31.11 -40.73
N ASP A 336 30.49 30.09 -41.09
CA ASP A 336 31.48 30.30 -42.17
C ASP A 336 32.00 28.97 -42.74
N ASP A 337 31.97 28.98 -44.07
CA ASP A 337 32.65 28.13 -45.04
C ASP A 337 33.99 27.52 -44.59
N ASP A 338 34.20 26.25 -44.95
CA ASP A 338 35.38 25.95 -45.75
C ASP A 338 35.21 24.72 -46.66
N ALA A 339 35.46 24.97 -47.93
CA ALA A 339 35.51 24.01 -49.02
C ALA A 339 36.73 23.08 -48.89
N LEU A 340 36.67 21.89 -49.50
CA LEU A 340 37.63 21.42 -50.52
C LEU A 340 37.51 19.90 -50.80
N MET A 341 37.28 19.63 -52.10
CA MET A 341 37.54 18.41 -52.89
C MET A 341 36.53 17.26 -52.89
#